data_AF-A0A9D8E4M5-F1
#
_entry.id   AF-A0A9D8E4M5-F1
#
_cell.length_a   1.000
_cell.length_b   1.000
_cell.length_c   1.000
_cell.angle_alpha   90.00
_cell.angle_beta   90.00
_cell.angle_gamma   90.00
#
_symmetry.space_group_name_H-M   'P 1'
#
loop_
_entity.id
_entity.type
_entity.pdbx_description
1 polymer ?
#
loop_
_entity_poly.entity_id
_entity_poly.type
_entity_poly.pdbx_seq_one_letter_code
_entity_poly.pdbx_strand_id
1 'polypeptide(L)'
;MLPGSGSAETRGAEGISALLDGVAAWAAQCPGVGAVALVGSYAGGRARPDSDVDLVVLATDPAVLLGDRGWLHRFGAPESVAVESWGAVTSLRVHYTDGLEVEWGLAAPLWAAVDPLDPGTARVVAAGLRPLYDPDGLLARLSAAVAVGGC
;
A
#
# COMPACT_ATOMS: atom_id res chain seq x y z
N MET A 1 12.03 -35.22 -15.19
CA MET A 1 12.46 -34.69 -13.88
C MET A 1 12.90 -33.24 -14.11
N LEU A 2 12.01 -32.27 -13.88
CA LEU A 2 12.38 -30.85 -13.94
C LEU A 2 12.62 -30.38 -12.51
N PRO A 3 13.81 -29.87 -12.15
CA PRO A 3 13.96 -29.04 -10.97
C PRO A 3 13.99 -27.56 -11.38
N GLY A 4 13.29 -26.70 -10.63
CA GLY A 4 13.68 -25.29 -10.52
C GLY A 4 12.65 -24.22 -10.90
N SER A 5 11.43 -24.27 -10.37
CA SER A 5 10.58 -23.06 -10.28
C SER A 5 10.64 -22.39 -8.88
N GLY A 6 11.00 -23.14 -7.84
CA GLY A 6 10.88 -22.66 -6.45
C GLY A 6 11.85 -21.54 -6.02
N SER A 7 12.98 -21.32 -6.69
CA SER A 7 14.03 -20.42 -6.17
C SER A 7 13.87 -18.94 -6.52
N ALA A 8 13.08 -18.62 -7.56
CA ALA A 8 12.76 -17.24 -7.94
C ALA A 8 11.47 -16.77 -7.24
N GLU A 9 10.45 -17.64 -7.18
CA GLU A 9 9.19 -17.39 -6.48
C GLU A 9 9.39 -17.15 -4.99
N THR A 10 10.28 -17.94 -4.35
CA THR A 10 10.60 -17.77 -2.91
C THR A 10 11.36 -16.47 -2.63
N ARG A 11 12.31 -16.08 -3.50
CA ARG A 11 13.04 -14.80 -3.36
C ARG A 11 12.13 -13.58 -3.54
N GLY A 12 11.15 -13.66 -4.45
CA GLY A 12 10.13 -12.62 -4.61
C GLY A 12 9.28 -12.48 -3.35
N ALA A 13 8.76 -13.60 -2.82
CA ALA A 13 7.94 -13.59 -1.61
C ALA A 13 8.70 -13.10 -0.36
N GLU A 14 9.97 -13.50 -0.17
CA GLU A 14 10.82 -13.00 0.92
C GLU A 14 11.08 -11.50 0.77
N GLY A 15 11.36 -11.02 -0.44
CA GLY A 15 11.54 -9.59 -0.74
C GLY A 15 10.29 -8.76 -0.43
N ILE A 16 9.11 -9.25 -0.82
CA ILE A 16 7.84 -8.60 -0.49
C ILE A 16 7.60 -8.58 1.02
N SER A 17 7.82 -9.69 1.73
CA SER A 17 7.65 -9.71 3.19
C SER A 17 8.56 -8.67 3.86
N ALA A 18 9.84 -8.62 3.47
CA ALA A 18 10.79 -7.66 4.01
C ALA A 18 10.40 -6.20 3.69
N LEU A 19 9.89 -5.92 2.49
CA LEU A 19 9.33 -4.61 2.16
C LEU A 19 8.21 -4.24 3.12
N LEU A 20 7.22 -5.10 3.29
CA LEU A 20 6.01 -4.80 4.07
C LEU A 20 6.32 -4.63 5.57
N ASP A 21 7.24 -5.43 6.10
CA ASP A 21 7.75 -5.25 7.47
C ASP A 21 8.50 -3.91 7.61
N GLY A 22 9.32 -3.57 6.60
CA GLY A 22 10.00 -2.29 6.53
C GLY A 22 9.03 -1.10 6.48
N VAL A 23 7.92 -1.23 5.75
CA VAL A 23 6.86 -0.23 5.64
C VAL A 23 6.14 -0.04 6.97
N ALA A 24 5.75 -1.13 7.64
CA ALA A 24 5.14 -1.06 8.96
C ALA A 24 6.06 -0.37 9.98
N ALA A 25 7.36 -0.75 9.98
CA ALA A 25 8.35 -0.14 10.86
C ALA A 25 8.61 1.34 10.55
N TRP A 26 8.60 1.72 9.27
CA TRP A 26 8.72 3.12 8.85
C TRP A 26 7.51 3.93 9.28
N ALA A 27 6.29 3.43 9.05
CA ALA A 27 5.06 4.11 9.40
C ALA A 27 4.99 4.45 10.89
N ALA A 28 5.40 3.50 11.75
CA ALA A 28 5.47 3.71 13.20
C ALA A 28 6.45 4.81 13.64
N GLN A 29 7.43 5.16 12.79
CA GLN A 29 8.47 6.17 13.07
C GLN A 29 8.28 7.46 12.28
N CYS A 30 7.33 7.50 11.33
CA CYS A 30 7.12 8.64 10.45
C CYS A 30 6.03 9.55 11.03
N PRO A 31 6.38 10.74 11.55
CA PRO A 31 5.39 11.65 12.13
C PRO A 31 4.32 12.01 11.09
N GLY A 32 3.06 11.96 11.51
CA GLY A 32 1.92 12.29 10.64
C GLY A 32 1.40 11.12 9.81
N VAL A 33 2.09 9.97 9.72
CA VAL A 33 1.50 8.75 9.17
C VAL A 33 0.59 8.12 10.23
N GLY A 34 -0.72 8.07 9.93
CA GLY A 34 -1.74 7.54 10.82
C GLY A 34 -2.09 6.07 10.54
N ALA A 35 -1.99 5.63 9.28
CA ALA A 35 -2.21 4.24 8.91
C ALA A 35 -1.55 3.88 7.57
N VAL A 36 -1.24 2.61 7.36
CA VAL A 36 -0.78 2.06 6.09
C VAL A 36 -1.46 0.73 5.82
N ALA A 37 -1.97 0.55 4.60
CA ALA A 37 -2.56 -0.69 4.12
C ALA A 37 -1.83 -1.20 2.88
N LEU A 38 -1.69 -2.52 2.79
CA LEU A 38 -1.55 -3.21 1.51
C LEU A 38 -2.94 -3.36 0.89
N VAL A 39 -3.07 -3.05 -0.39
CA VAL A 39 -4.30 -3.23 -1.17
C VAL A 39 -4.03 -4.03 -2.44
N GLY A 40 -5.02 -4.17 -3.30
CA GLY A 40 -4.83 -4.73 -4.63
C GLY A 40 -4.54 -6.23 -4.63
N SER A 41 -3.73 -6.66 -5.61
CA SER A 41 -3.56 -8.07 -5.94
C SER A 41 -2.93 -8.89 -4.80
N TYR A 42 -1.94 -8.32 -4.10
CA TYR A 42 -1.27 -8.95 -2.97
C TYR A 42 -2.17 -9.04 -1.73
N ALA A 43 -2.97 -8.00 -1.43
CA ALA A 43 -3.95 -8.08 -0.35
C ALA A 43 -5.07 -9.09 -0.64
N GLY A 44 -5.47 -9.18 -1.91
CA GLY A 44 -6.53 -10.08 -2.35
C GLY A 44 -6.12 -11.52 -2.66
N GLY A 45 -4.85 -11.89 -2.48
CA GLY A 45 -4.34 -13.24 -2.78
C GLY A 45 -4.33 -13.60 -4.28
N ARG A 46 -4.32 -12.61 -5.17
CA ARG A 46 -4.36 -12.75 -6.64
C ARG A 46 -3.08 -12.24 -7.31
N ALA A 47 -2.04 -11.94 -6.54
CA ALA A 47 -0.76 -11.48 -7.07
C ALA A 47 -0.11 -12.54 -7.97
N ARG A 48 0.53 -12.05 -9.02
CA ARG A 48 1.35 -12.80 -9.97
C ARG A 48 2.82 -12.37 -9.80
N PRO A 49 3.79 -13.12 -10.33
CA PRO A 49 5.21 -12.76 -10.21
C PRO A 49 5.58 -11.38 -10.76
N ASP A 50 4.79 -10.85 -11.68
CA ASP A 50 4.92 -9.54 -12.31
C ASP A 50 3.97 -8.48 -11.74
N SER A 51 3.29 -8.78 -10.63
CA SER A 51 2.37 -7.81 -10.01
C SER A 51 3.13 -6.74 -9.23
N ASP A 52 2.66 -5.51 -9.36
CA ASP A 52 3.03 -4.38 -8.54
C ASP A 52 2.48 -4.52 -7.10
N VAL A 53 3.16 -3.87 -6.17
CA VAL A 53 2.73 -3.78 -4.77
C VAL A 53 1.95 -2.49 -4.56
N ASP A 54 0.65 -2.60 -4.33
CA ASP A 54 -0.21 -1.45 -4.07
C ASP A 54 -0.30 -1.13 -2.57
N LEU A 55 0.09 0.08 -2.18
CA LEU A 55 0.01 0.57 -0.81
C LEU A 55 -0.88 1.81 -0.73
N VAL A 56 -1.63 1.93 0.36
CA VAL A 56 -2.30 3.19 0.74
C VAL A 56 -1.70 3.67 2.06
N VAL A 57 -1.16 4.89 2.06
CA VAL A 57 -0.62 5.58 3.23
C VAL A 57 -1.57 6.73 3.59
N LEU A 58 -2.13 6.66 4.79
CA LEU A 58 -2.98 7.70 5.34
C LEU A 58 -2.13 8.60 6.23
N ALA A 59 -1.93 9.84 5.78
CA ALA A 59 -1.11 10.84 6.47
C ALA A 59 -1.92 12.10 6.77
N THR A 60 -1.70 12.70 7.95
CA THR A 60 -2.37 13.96 8.35
C THR A 60 -2.19 15.06 7.32
N ASP A 61 -1.00 15.14 6.72
CA ASP A 61 -0.71 16.01 5.58
C ASP A 61 0.06 15.24 4.50
N PRO A 62 -0.64 14.68 3.48
CA PRO A 62 0.01 13.94 2.40
C PRO A 62 0.97 14.78 1.56
N ALA A 63 0.82 16.12 1.56
CA ALA A 63 1.66 17.01 0.77
C ALA A 63 3.12 16.98 1.25
N VAL A 64 3.37 16.70 2.53
CA VAL A 64 4.72 16.55 3.09
C VAL A 64 5.45 15.38 2.43
N LEU A 65 4.80 14.22 2.34
CA LEU A 65 5.38 13.01 1.72
C LEU A 65 5.48 13.13 0.19
N LEU A 66 4.59 13.90 -0.44
CA LEU A 66 4.64 14.20 -1.88
C LEU A 66 5.76 15.18 -2.24
N GLY A 67 6.03 16.14 -1.35
CA GLY A 67 7.01 17.20 -1.52
C GLY A 67 8.44 16.75 -1.28
N ASP A 68 8.68 16.02 -0.19
CA ASP A 68 9.96 15.37 0.08
C ASP A 68 9.83 13.86 -0.09
N ARG A 69 10.34 13.35 -1.22
CA ARG A 69 10.27 11.92 -1.59
C ARG A 69 11.51 11.13 -1.15
N GLY A 70 12.39 11.73 -0.35
CA GLY A 70 13.61 11.09 0.14
C GLY A 70 13.35 9.80 0.92
N TRP A 71 12.17 9.67 1.53
CA TRP A 71 11.74 8.47 2.26
C TRP A 71 11.64 7.21 1.38
N LEU A 72 11.43 7.35 0.06
CA LEU A 72 11.39 6.22 -0.87
C LEU A 72 12.71 5.43 -0.87
N HIS A 73 13.84 6.11 -0.63
CA HIS A 73 15.16 5.47 -0.57
C HIS A 73 15.32 4.46 0.56
N ARG A 74 14.41 4.45 1.54
CA ARG A 74 14.39 3.45 2.61
C ARG A 74 14.00 2.06 2.11
N PHE A 75 13.28 1.98 1.00
CA PHE A 75 12.71 0.73 0.47
C PHE A 75 13.46 0.20 -0.76
N GLY A 76 14.47 0.92 -1.23
CA GLY A 76 15.26 0.60 -2.40
C GLY A 76 15.77 1.87 -3.08
N ALA A 77 16.56 1.76 -4.13
CA ALA A 77 16.93 2.91 -4.95
C ALA A 77 15.87 3.14 -6.04
N PRO A 78 15.12 4.27 -6.03
CA PRO A 78 14.17 4.57 -7.09
C PRO A 78 14.90 4.78 -8.41
N GLU A 79 14.52 4.03 -9.44
CA GLU A 79 14.94 4.23 -10.82
C GLU A 79 14.03 5.25 -11.52
N SER A 80 12.73 5.19 -11.27
CA SER A 80 11.75 6.17 -11.76
C SER A 80 10.58 6.35 -10.80
N VAL A 81 9.96 7.53 -10.86
CA VAL A 81 8.77 7.88 -10.06
C VAL A 81 7.77 8.62 -10.94
N ALA A 82 6.59 8.03 -11.17
CA ALA A 82 5.46 8.68 -11.80
C ALA A 82 4.46 9.16 -10.74
N VAL A 83 3.81 10.29 -11.00
CA VAL A 83 2.79 10.88 -10.11
C VAL A 83 1.44 10.78 -10.81
N GLU A 84 0.46 10.20 -10.12
CA GLU A 84 -0.89 10.00 -10.65
C GLU A 84 -1.93 10.51 -9.66
N SER A 85 -3.09 10.93 -10.14
CA SER A 85 -4.17 11.47 -9.30
C SER A 85 -5.44 10.65 -9.48
N TRP A 86 -5.91 10.07 -8.38
CA TRP A 86 -7.04 9.15 -8.32
C TRP A 86 -8.07 9.68 -7.31
N GLY A 87 -8.76 10.77 -7.66
CA GLY A 87 -9.72 11.42 -6.77
C GLY A 87 -9.03 11.99 -5.51
N ALA A 88 -9.28 11.39 -4.35
CA ALA A 88 -8.69 11.80 -3.07
C ALA A 88 -7.27 11.26 -2.83
N VAL A 89 -6.80 10.35 -3.68
CA VAL A 89 -5.48 9.71 -3.56
C VAL A 89 -4.54 10.30 -4.61
N THR A 90 -3.33 10.71 -4.18
CA THR A 90 -2.23 10.97 -5.11
C THR A 90 -1.25 9.82 -5.02
N SER A 91 -1.02 9.14 -6.14
CA SER A 91 -0.17 7.96 -6.20
C SER A 91 1.24 8.31 -6.67
N LEU A 92 2.24 7.71 -6.03
CA LEU A 92 3.61 7.64 -6.54
C LEU A 92 3.87 6.22 -7.02
N ARG A 93 3.89 6.01 -8.34
CA ARG A 93 4.29 4.72 -8.93
C ARG A 93 5.80 4.70 -9.08
N VAL A 94 6.46 3.80 -8.34
CA VAL A 94 7.92 3.76 -8.22
C VAL A 94 8.44 2.45 -8.77
N HIS A 95 9.36 2.54 -9.72
CA HIS A 95 10.18 1.41 -10.13
C HIS A 95 11.53 1.51 -9.43
N TYR A 96 11.92 0.48 -8.70
CA TYR A 96 13.20 0.37 -8.02
C TYR A 96 14.22 -0.37 -8.88
N THR A 97 15.51 -0.09 -8.66
CA THR A 97 16.61 -0.68 -9.44
C THR A 97 16.74 -2.21 -9.29
N ASP A 98 16.15 -2.79 -8.26
CA ASP A 98 16.10 -4.23 -8.04
C ASP A 98 14.94 -4.92 -8.80
N GLY A 99 14.18 -4.16 -9.58
CA GLY A 99 13.05 -4.62 -10.41
C GLY A 99 11.71 -4.58 -9.69
N LEU A 100 11.65 -4.13 -8.44
CA LEU A 100 10.40 -4.01 -7.69
C LEU A 100 9.59 -2.80 -8.17
N GLU A 101 8.29 -3.00 -8.39
CA GLU A 101 7.34 -1.92 -8.67
C GLU A 101 6.41 -1.75 -7.47
N VAL A 102 6.35 -0.54 -6.92
CA VAL A 102 5.48 -0.20 -5.79
C VAL A 102 4.68 1.04 -6.10
N GLU A 103 3.37 0.93 -5.96
CA GLU A 103 2.45 2.04 -6.02
C GLU A 103 2.16 2.56 -4.61
N TRP A 104 2.50 3.82 -4.34
CA TRP A 104 2.25 4.50 -3.05
C TRP A 104 1.10 5.49 -3.18
N GLY A 105 -0.11 5.04 -2.87
CA GLY A 105 -1.28 5.91 -2.75
C GLY A 105 -1.23 6.74 -1.47
N LEU A 106 -0.99 8.04 -1.58
CA LEU A 106 -0.96 8.98 -0.47
C LEU A 106 -2.30 9.71 -0.35
N ALA A 107 -2.92 9.65 0.83
CA ALA A 107 -4.20 10.29 1.10
C ALA A 107 -4.34 10.75 2.56
N ALA A 108 -5.31 11.63 2.83
CA ALA A 108 -5.66 12.02 4.19
C ALA A 108 -6.45 10.91 4.90
N PRO A 109 -6.49 10.85 6.25
CA PRO A 109 -7.29 9.86 6.99
C PRO A 109 -8.77 9.85 6.62
N LEU A 110 -9.28 10.96 6.08
CA LEU A 110 -10.65 11.08 5.56
C LEU A 110 -10.96 10.05 4.44
N TRP A 111 -9.95 9.54 3.73
CA TRP A 111 -10.13 8.45 2.79
C TRP A 111 -10.75 7.21 3.43
N ALA A 112 -10.45 6.93 4.71
CA ALA A 112 -11.04 5.83 5.48
C ALA A 112 -12.36 6.21 6.20
N ALA A 113 -13.00 7.32 5.82
CA ALA A 113 -14.31 7.67 6.35
C ALA A 113 -15.35 6.61 5.97
N VAL A 114 -16.22 6.29 6.93
CA VAL A 114 -17.30 5.30 6.77
C VAL A 114 -18.69 5.94 6.70
N ASP A 115 -18.77 7.26 6.92
CA ASP A 115 -20.02 8.02 6.90
C ASP A 115 -19.80 9.44 6.33
N PRO A 116 -20.06 9.67 5.03
CA PRO A 116 -20.37 8.64 4.03
C PRO A 116 -19.12 7.83 3.65
N LEU A 117 -19.32 6.55 3.34
CA LEU A 117 -18.28 5.72 2.71
C LEU A 117 -18.18 6.04 1.22
N ASP A 118 -16.99 6.41 0.76
CA ASP A 118 -16.74 6.65 -0.66
C ASP A 118 -16.84 5.33 -1.48
N PRO A 119 -17.60 5.29 -2.59
CA PRO A 119 -17.72 4.09 -3.41
C PRO A 119 -16.41 3.62 -4.06
N GLY A 120 -15.46 4.52 -4.34
CA GLY A 120 -14.14 4.16 -4.85
C GLY A 120 -13.35 3.38 -3.79
N THR A 121 -13.30 3.93 -2.58
CA THR A 121 -12.70 3.32 -1.40
C THR A 121 -13.31 1.95 -1.10
N ALA A 122 -14.64 1.84 -1.13
CA ALA A 122 -15.32 0.56 -0.91
C ALA A 122 -14.88 -0.53 -1.91
N ARG A 123 -14.67 -0.17 -3.19
CA ARG A 123 -14.17 -1.12 -4.20
C ARG A 123 -12.73 -1.56 -3.93
N VAL A 124 -11.86 -0.64 -3.50
CA VAL A 124 -10.47 -0.97 -3.12
C VAL A 124 -10.48 -1.97 -1.97
N VAL A 125 -11.26 -1.69 -0.92
CA VAL A 125 -11.36 -2.56 0.25
C VAL A 125 -11.92 -3.93 -0.11
N ALA A 126 -12.97 -3.98 -0.94
CA ALA A 126 -13.58 -5.23 -1.40
C ALA A 126 -12.64 -6.07 -2.29
N ALA A 127 -11.74 -5.41 -3.05
CA ALA A 127 -10.73 -6.09 -3.85
C ALA A 127 -9.63 -6.74 -2.98
N GLY A 128 -9.45 -6.25 -1.75
CA GLY A 128 -8.51 -6.73 -0.76
C GLY A 128 -7.87 -5.56 -0.03
N LEU A 129 -7.92 -5.58 1.31
CA LEU A 129 -7.20 -4.65 2.17
C LEU A 129 -6.58 -5.42 3.33
N ARG A 130 -5.28 -5.23 3.55
CA ARG A 130 -4.55 -5.76 4.71
C ARG A 130 -3.82 -4.62 5.42
N PRO A 131 -4.22 -4.25 6.65
CA PRO A 131 -3.49 -3.25 7.42
C PRO A 131 -2.06 -3.72 7.70
N LEU A 132 -1.09 -2.82 7.51
CA LEU A 132 0.32 -3.00 7.89
C LEU A 132 0.65 -2.19 9.16
N TYR A 133 0.03 -1.02 9.29
CA TYR A 133 0.10 -0.14 10.46
C TYR A 133 -1.26 0.54 10.63
N ASP A 134 -1.89 0.40 11.80
CA ASP A 134 -3.23 0.95 12.08
C ASP A 134 -3.46 1.15 13.60
N PRO A 135 -2.67 2.02 14.27
CA PRO A 135 -2.73 2.20 15.72
C PRO A 135 -4.10 2.66 16.22
N ASP A 136 -4.84 3.42 15.40
CA ASP A 136 -6.14 3.99 15.76
C ASP A 136 -7.33 3.18 15.21
N GLY A 137 -7.08 2.05 14.55
CA GLY A 137 -8.11 1.16 14.02
C GLY A 137 -8.94 1.76 12.88
N LEU A 138 -8.39 2.72 12.12
CA LEU A 138 -9.06 3.38 11.00
C LEU A 138 -9.37 2.39 9.88
N LEU A 139 -8.37 1.61 9.49
CA LEU A 139 -8.48 0.63 8.42
C LEU A 139 -9.36 -0.55 8.85
N ALA A 140 -9.22 -0.99 10.11
CA ALA A 140 -10.08 -2.03 10.67
C ALA A 140 -11.57 -1.64 10.64
N ARG A 141 -11.89 -0.40 11.03
CA ARG A 141 -13.27 0.13 10.96
C ARG A 141 -13.78 0.23 9.52
N LEU A 142 -12.93 0.67 8.59
CA LEU A 142 -13.27 0.75 7.18
C LEU A 142 -13.61 -0.64 6.61
N SER A 143 -12.77 -1.65 6.87
CA SER A 143 -13.03 -3.03 6.46
C SER A 143 -14.35 -3.57 7.01
N ALA A 144 -14.64 -3.31 8.29
CA ALA A 144 -15.89 -3.73 8.90
C ALA A 144 -17.12 -3.05 8.26
N ALA A 145 -17.04 -1.75 7.96
CA ALA A 145 -18.14 -1.02 7.32
C ALA A 145 -18.45 -1.55 5.90
N VAL A 146 -17.42 -1.87 5.12
CA VAL A 146 -17.59 -2.47 3.78
C VAL A 146 -18.21 -3.86 3.85
N ALA A 147 -17.82 -4.68 4.84
CA ALA A 147 -18.41 -6.00 5.03
C ALA A 147 -19.90 -5.94 5.39
N VAL A 148 -20.34 -4.93 6.14
CA VAL A 148 -21.76 -4.73 6.52
C VAL A 148 -22.58 -4.15 5.37
N GLY A 149 -22.02 -3.23 4.58
CA GLY A 149 -22.71 -2.59 3.45
C GLY A 149 -22.84 -3.45 2.19
N GLY A 150 -22.19 -4.62 2.14
CA GLY A 150 -22.26 -5.58 1.04
C GLY A 150 -23.30 -6.70 1.22
N CYS A 151 -24.10 -6.66 2.28
CA CYS A 151 -25.20 -7.60 2.56
C CYS A 151 -26.55 -7.09 2.06
#